data_AF-A0A9J6C7L0-F1
#
_entry.id   AF-A0A9J6C7L0-F1
#
_cell.length_a   1.000
_cell.length_b   1.000
_cell.length_c   1.000
_cell.angle_alpha   90.00
_cell.angle_beta   90.00
_cell.angle_gamma   90.00
#
_symmetry.space_group_name_H-M   'P 1'
#
loop_
_entity.id
_entity.type
_entity.pdbx_description
1 polymer ?
#
loop_
_entity_poly.entity_id
_entity_poly.type
_entity_poly.pdbx_seq_one_letter_code
_entity_poly.pdbx_strand_id
1 'polypeptide(L)'
;MFKAVCQKLNIDFDHDAPLKFSSSQWQRSNKCLTYVIYRWLVAIFFIFSFVNSIIFSIQRNQLIVSAIYLTRWNLLFTAITSTMGAYFATLSYNGKFTNQNQMTYGMKIYWALHNNIILFAIIISAIYWMLIFDLFIIQHPYRFSHMIYPMFCGLVYVIFTIIYTFLGGVDKYGENYVYPILNWKEKPISSIIVGTVSIICLGIMHMLICFIHTMRNKLYEYAKSECYCDNVEQNLKYSNVESGN
;
A
#
# COMPACT_ATOMS: atom_id res chain seq x y z
N MET A 1 -21.38 28.56 -24.43
CA MET A 1 -21.21 27.33 -25.23
C MET A 1 -20.24 26.35 -24.55
N PHE A 2 -19.01 26.76 -24.20
CA PHE A 2 -18.01 25.87 -23.55
C PHE A 2 -18.47 25.25 -22.21
N LYS A 3 -19.04 26.03 -21.30
CA LYS A 3 -19.62 25.51 -20.04
C LYS A 3 -20.69 24.43 -20.25
N ALA A 4 -21.56 24.61 -21.25
CA ALA A 4 -22.63 23.65 -21.55
C ALA A 4 -22.09 22.32 -22.12
N VAL A 5 -20.97 22.36 -22.85
CA VAL A 5 -20.28 21.15 -23.35
C VAL A 5 -19.56 20.43 -22.20
N CYS A 6 -18.87 21.16 -21.33
CA CYS A 6 -18.23 20.57 -20.14
C CYS A 6 -19.25 19.94 -19.18
N GLN A 7 -20.40 20.58 -18.97
CA GLN A 7 -21.48 20.05 -18.14
C GLN A 7 -22.08 18.78 -18.75
N LYS A 8 -22.22 18.71 -20.08
CA LYS A 8 -22.73 17.52 -20.79
C LYS A 8 -21.73 16.36 -20.82
N LEU A 9 -20.43 16.66 -20.72
CA LEU A 9 -19.34 15.68 -20.63
C LEU A 9 -18.92 15.37 -19.18
N ASN A 10 -19.57 15.98 -18.19
CA ASN A 10 -19.21 15.88 -16.77
C ASN A 10 -17.75 16.31 -16.46
N ILE A 11 -17.20 17.20 -17.28
CA ILE A 11 -15.84 17.77 -17.15
C ILE A 11 -15.85 18.99 -16.22
N ASP A 12 -17.03 19.49 -15.82
CA ASP A 12 -17.12 20.61 -14.90
C ASP A 12 -16.70 20.20 -13.47
N PHE A 13 -16.06 21.12 -12.75
CA PHE A 13 -15.58 20.91 -11.39
C PHE A 13 -16.68 21.14 -10.33
N ASP A 14 -17.92 21.19 -10.78
CA ASP A 14 -19.13 21.37 -9.99
C ASP A 14 -19.85 20.03 -9.85
N HIS A 15 -20.21 19.71 -8.60
CA HIS A 15 -20.94 18.50 -8.26
C HIS A 15 -22.34 18.88 -7.79
N ASP A 16 -23.37 18.24 -8.34
CA ASP A 16 -24.79 18.55 -8.12
C ASP A 16 -25.23 18.41 -6.65
N ALA A 17 -24.46 17.68 -5.84
CA ALA A 17 -24.72 17.49 -4.41
C ALA A 17 -23.47 17.76 -3.54
N PRO A 18 -23.17 19.04 -3.20
CA PRO A 18 -22.01 19.42 -2.37
C PRO A 18 -22.07 18.84 -0.94
N LEU A 19 -23.27 18.57 -0.43
CA LEU A 19 -23.48 18.02 0.91
C LEU A 19 -22.90 16.61 1.08
N LYS A 20 -22.69 15.88 -0.02
CA LYS A 20 -22.11 14.53 0.02
C LYS A 20 -20.65 14.52 0.44
N PHE A 21 -19.92 15.63 0.28
CA PHE A 21 -18.51 15.71 0.69
C PHE A 21 -18.33 15.79 2.22
N SER A 22 -19.37 16.21 2.94
CA SER A 22 -19.33 16.46 4.38
C SER A 22 -20.16 15.49 5.22
N SER A 23 -20.87 14.55 4.58
CA SER A 23 -21.78 13.60 5.23
C SER A 23 -21.37 12.16 4.92
N SER A 24 -21.74 11.25 5.83
CA SER A 24 -21.61 9.81 5.56
C SER A 24 -22.75 9.33 4.67
N GLN A 25 -22.45 8.44 3.71
CA GLN A 25 -23.49 7.74 2.95
C GLN A 25 -24.41 6.89 3.84
N TRP A 26 -23.90 6.48 5.01
CA TRP A 26 -24.60 5.61 5.96
C TRP A 26 -25.30 6.39 7.08
N GLN A 27 -25.42 7.71 6.94
CA GLN A 27 -26.05 8.57 7.94
C GLN A 27 -27.58 8.52 7.85
N ARG A 28 -28.26 8.10 8.91
CA ARG A 28 -29.74 8.11 8.99
C ARG A 28 -30.34 9.43 9.47
N SER A 29 -29.54 10.27 10.14
CA SER A 29 -29.95 11.56 10.72
C SER A 29 -29.14 12.69 10.09
N ASN A 30 -29.61 13.94 10.11
CA ASN A 30 -28.85 15.10 9.63
C ASN A 30 -27.56 15.37 10.44
N LYS A 31 -27.46 14.83 11.66
CA LYS A 31 -26.26 14.95 12.52
C LYS A 31 -25.76 13.57 12.93
N CYS A 32 -24.45 13.34 12.77
CA CYS A 32 -23.78 12.13 13.22
C CYS A 32 -22.43 12.45 13.85
N LEU A 33 -22.39 12.47 15.18
CA LEU A 33 -21.17 12.73 15.94
C LEU A 33 -20.11 11.64 15.69
N THR A 34 -20.55 10.37 15.58
CA THR A 34 -19.66 9.23 15.32
C THR A 34 -18.85 9.40 14.03
N TYR A 35 -19.47 9.91 12.97
CA TYR A 35 -18.78 10.18 11.71
C TYR A 35 -17.73 11.30 11.86
N VAL A 36 -18.04 12.35 12.61
CA VAL A 36 -17.10 13.46 12.88
C VAL A 36 -15.89 12.95 13.68
N ILE A 37 -16.12 12.15 14.73
CA ILE A 37 -15.05 11.54 15.53
C ILE A 37 -14.15 10.67 14.64
N TYR A 38 -14.74 9.80 13.82
CA TYR A 38 -14.00 8.97 12.88
C TYR A 38 -13.11 9.81 11.94
N ARG A 39 -13.64 10.91 11.38
CA ARG A 39 -12.87 11.77 10.46
C ARG A 39 -11.70 12.46 11.16
N TRP A 40 -11.88 12.90 12.40
CA TRP A 40 -10.79 13.46 13.20
C TRP A 40 -9.74 12.42 13.58
N LEU A 41 -10.12 11.19 13.93
CA LEU A 41 -9.17 10.11 14.19
C LEU A 41 -8.30 9.81 12.98
N VAL A 42 -8.90 9.73 11.79
CA VAL A 42 -8.16 9.53 10.53
C VAL A 42 -7.22 10.71 10.24
N ALA A 43 -7.69 11.95 10.43
CA ALA A 43 -6.85 13.14 10.25
C ALA A 43 -5.65 13.15 11.21
N ILE A 44 -5.87 12.84 12.49
CA ILE A 44 -4.82 12.76 13.52
C ILE A 44 -3.77 11.71 13.13
N PHE A 45 -4.19 10.53 12.67
CA PHE A 45 -3.27 9.48 12.24
C PHE A 45 -2.33 9.94 11.11
N PHE A 46 -2.87 10.60 10.08
CA PHE A 46 -2.07 11.08 8.96
C PHE A 46 -1.22 12.30 9.30
N ILE A 47 -1.73 13.23 10.11
CA ILE A 47 -0.93 14.35 10.63
C ILE A 47 0.24 13.81 11.46
N PHE A 48 -0.02 12.88 12.39
CA PHE A 48 1.03 12.26 13.20
C PHE A 48 2.08 11.59 12.33
N SER A 49 1.65 10.79 11.34
CA SER A 49 2.57 10.14 10.39
C SER A 49 3.42 11.16 9.61
N PHE A 50 2.83 12.26 9.15
CA PHE A 50 3.54 13.32 8.46
C PHE A 50 4.53 14.07 9.38
N VAL A 51 4.13 14.40 10.60
CA VAL A 51 5.00 15.06 11.58
C VAL A 51 6.20 14.19 11.93
N ASN A 52 5.99 12.89 12.21
CA ASN A 52 7.11 11.97 12.45
C ASN A 52 8.05 11.89 11.25
N SER A 53 7.50 11.86 10.04
CA SER A 53 8.25 11.88 8.78
C SER A 53 9.15 13.13 8.69
N ILE A 54 8.65 14.31 9.07
CA ILE A 54 9.40 15.56 9.08
C ILE A 54 10.44 15.61 10.21
N ILE A 55 10.07 15.25 11.45
CA ILE A 55 10.99 15.22 12.60
C ILE A 55 12.21 14.36 12.27
N PHE A 56 11.98 13.16 11.72
CA PHE A 56 13.06 12.27 11.31
C PHE A 56 13.95 12.90 10.22
N SER A 57 13.37 13.69 9.32
CA SER A 57 14.12 14.38 8.26
C SER A 57 14.96 15.55 8.78
N ILE A 58 14.45 16.28 9.78
CA ILE A 58 15.17 17.36 10.47
C ILE A 58 16.34 16.78 11.26
N GLN A 59 16.09 15.71 12.02
CA GLN A 59 17.11 15.02 12.81
C GLN A 59 18.27 14.53 11.96
N ARG A 60 18.04 14.17 10.69
CA ARG A 60 19.11 13.77 9.76
C ARG A 60 19.62 14.91 8.88
N ASN A 61 19.06 16.12 9.03
CA ASN A 61 19.24 17.32 8.19
C ASN A 61 19.32 16.95 6.71
N GLN A 62 18.35 16.14 6.31
CA GLN A 62 18.10 15.69 4.95
C GLN A 62 16.77 16.28 4.46
N LEU A 63 16.32 17.41 5.01
CA LEU A 63 15.04 18.04 4.68
C LEU A 63 14.84 18.26 3.18
N ILE A 64 15.88 18.76 2.50
CA ILE A 64 15.84 19.01 1.06
C ILE A 64 15.73 17.68 0.29
N VAL A 65 16.48 16.66 0.71
CA VAL A 65 16.41 15.31 0.12
C VAL A 65 15.05 14.68 0.38
N SER A 66 14.42 14.95 1.54
CA SER A 66 13.07 14.49 1.86
C SER A 66 12.02 15.04 0.91
N ALA A 67 12.21 16.23 0.34
CA ALA A 67 11.32 16.80 -0.67
C ALA A 67 11.44 16.13 -2.05
N ILE A 68 12.43 15.26 -2.28
CA ILE A 68 12.57 14.51 -3.53
C ILE A 68 11.67 13.26 -3.52
N TYR A 69 11.40 12.69 -2.34
CA TYR A 69 10.62 11.46 -2.23
C TYR A 69 9.13 11.70 -2.46
N LEU A 70 8.61 11.20 -3.58
CA LEU A 70 7.20 11.29 -3.97
C LEU A 70 6.25 10.75 -2.88
N THR A 71 6.64 9.70 -2.16
CA THR A 71 5.83 9.11 -1.07
C THR A 71 5.54 10.11 0.06
N ARG A 72 6.45 11.05 0.33
CA ARG A 72 6.25 12.08 1.37
C ARG A 72 5.29 13.18 0.91
N TRP A 73 5.28 13.50 -0.39
CA TRP A 73 4.26 14.38 -0.97
C TRP A 73 2.88 13.76 -0.93
N ASN A 74 2.76 12.48 -1.25
CA ASN A 74 1.49 11.76 -1.12
C ASN A 74 0.98 11.75 0.33
N LEU A 75 1.89 11.56 1.31
CA LEU A 75 1.56 11.63 2.73
C LEU A 75 1.09 13.03 3.15
N LEU A 76 1.75 14.09 2.69
CA LEU A 76 1.34 15.48 2.91
C LEU A 76 -0.06 15.76 2.35
N PHE A 77 -0.30 15.40 1.09
CA PHE A 77 -1.61 15.62 0.45
C PHE A 77 -2.72 14.84 1.15
N THR A 78 -2.43 13.63 1.62
CA THR A 78 -3.36 12.80 2.40
C THR A 78 -3.66 13.43 3.76
N ALA A 79 -2.65 13.97 4.46
CA ALA A 79 -2.86 14.71 5.70
C ALA A 79 -3.75 15.94 5.49
N ILE A 80 -3.45 16.78 4.49
CA ILE A 80 -4.25 17.98 4.17
C ILE A 80 -5.70 17.60 3.84
N THR A 81 -5.89 16.60 2.97
CA THR A 81 -7.22 16.19 2.50
C THR A 81 -8.04 15.58 3.64
N SER A 82 -7.44 14.74 4.48
CA SER A 82 -8.15 14.16 5.64
C SER A 82 -8.56 15.23 6.67
N THR A 83 -7.72 16.23 6.92
CA THR A 83 -8.06 17.38 7.77
C THR A 83 -9.17 18.24 7.17
N MET A 84 -9.12 18.55 5.88
CA MET A 84 -10.22 19.26 5.19
C MET A 84 -11.54 18.47 5.28
N GLY A 85 -11.48 17.15 5.14
CA GLY A 85 -12.63 16.26 5.31
C GLY A 85 -13.22 16.28 6.73
N ALA A 86 -12.38 16.34 7.77
CA ALA A 86 -12.82 16.48 9.16
C ALA A 86 -13.40 17.87 9.46
N TYR A 87 -12.80 18.91 8.88
CA TYR A 87 -13.31 20.28 8.95
C TYR A 87 -14.71 20.38 8.33
N PHE A 88 -14.90 19.88 7.11
CA PHE A 88 -16.21 19.89 6.46
C PHE A 88 -17.25 19.07 7.22
N ALA A 89 -16.88 17.90 7.78
CA ALA A 89 -17.77 17.11 8.62
C ALA A 89 -18.22 17.89 9.87
N THR A 90 -17.32 18.64 10.49
CA THR A 90 -17.61 19.48 11.67
C THR A 90 -18.55 20.64 11.33
N LEU A 91 -18.31 21.32 10.21
CA LEU A 91 -19.20 22.38 9.73
C LEU A 91 -20.60 21.84 9.39
N SER A 92 -20.67 20.63 8.83
CA SER A 92 -21.94 19.93 8.55
C SER A 92 -22.70 19.59 9.83
N TYR A 93 -21.99 19.10 10.86
CA TYR A 93 -22.59 18.81 12.17
C TYR A 93 -23.17 20.06 12.83
N ASN A 94 -22.49 21.20 12.66
CA ASN A 94 -22.94 22.51 13.13
C ASN A 94 -24.06 23.13 12.27
N GLY A 95 -24.54 22.43 11.23
CA GLY A 95 -25.67 22.86 10.40
C GLY A 95 -25.35 23.95 9.37
N LYS A 96 -24.08 24.32 9.19
CA LYS A 96 -23.68 25.39 8.24
C LYS A 96 -23.94 25.05 6.77
N PHE A 97 -24.00 23.75 6.45
CA PHE A 97 -24.17 23.30 5.07
C PHE A 97 -25.63 22.97 4.69
N THR A 98 -26.58 23.01 5.62
CA THR A 98 -27.97 22.55 5.42
C THR A 98 -28.69 23.16 4.21
N ASN A 99 -28.36 24.40 3.83
CA ASN A 99 -29.00 25.13 2.71
C ASN A 99 -28.06 25.41 1.53
N GLN A 100 -26.90 24.76 1.47
CA GLN A 100 -25.89 25.09 0.46
C GLN A 100 -26.08 24.27 -0.84
N ASN A 101 -26.56 24.95 -1.89
CA ASN A 101 -26.83 24.33 -3.21
C ASN A 101 -25.64 24.36 -4.17
N GLN A 102 -24.57 25.11 -3.88
CA GLN A 102 -23.40 25.24 -4.74
C GLN A 102 -22.10 24.93 -3.98
N MET A 103 -21.15 24.28 -4.65
CA MET A 103 -19.84 23.97 -4.07
C MET A 103 -19.02 25.22 -3.78
N THR A 104 -18.57 25.37 -2.54
CA THR A 104 -17.52 26.35 -2.19
C THR A 104 -16.20 25.96 -2.88
N TYR A 105 -15.37 26.94 -3.24
CA TYR A 105 -14.01 26.69 -3.77
C TYR A 105 -13.18 25.71 -2.93
N GLY A 106 -13.30 25.76 -1.60
CA GLY A 106 -12.63 24.80 -0.72
C GLY A 106 -13.06 23.34 -0.93
N MET A 107 -14.34 23.10 -1.24
CA MET A 107 -14.84 21.76 -1.56
C MET A 107 -14.31 21.28 -2.91
N LYS A 108 -14.16 22.18 -3.89
CA LYS A 108 -13.59 21.86 -5.21
C LYS A 108 -12.12 21.45 -5.09
N ILE A 109 -11.33 22.20 -4.32
CA ILE A 109 -9.92 21.88 -4.05
C ILE A 109 -9.81 20.53 -3.31
N TYR A 110 -10.63 20.32 -2.28
CA TYR A 110 -10.69 19.03 -1.57
C TYR A 110 -11.00 17.88 -2.52
N TRP A 111 -11.99 18.05 -3.40
CA TRP A 111 -12.37 17.03 -4.35
C TRP A 111 -11.25 16.72 -5.36
N ALA A 112 -10.58 17.74 -5.90
CA ALA A 112 -9.42 17.59 -6.78
C ALA A 112 -8.30 16.80 -6.12
N LEU A 113 -7.90 17.21 -4.90
CA LEU A 113 -6.84 16.57 -4.14
C LEU A 113 -7.20 15.12 -3.80
N HIS A 114 -8.45 14.87 -3.41
CA HIS A 114 -8.91 13.54 -3.05
C HIS A 114 -8.85 12.55 -4.24
N ASN A 115 -9.29 12.97 -5.43
CA ASN A 115 -9.19 12.14 -6.64
C ASN A 115 -7.74 11.82 -6.98
N ASN A 116 -6.85 12.81 -6.88
CA ASN A 116 -5.43 12.64 -7.15
C ASN A 116 -4.77 11.64 -6.16
N ILE A 117 -5.11 11.73 -4.88
CA ILE A 117 -4.63 10.78 -3.85
C ILE A 117 -5.14 9.36 -4.11
N ILE A 118 -6.42 9.20 -4.45
CA ILE A 118 -6.99 7.88 -4.78
C ILE A 118 -6.25 7.26 -5.97
N LEU A 119 -5.96 8.05 -7.01
CA LEU A 119 -5.20 7.58 -8.16
C LEU A 119 -3.81 7.07 -7.77
N PHE A 120 -3.06 7.84 -6.97
CA PHE A 120 -1.75 7.41 -6.47
C PHE A 120 -1.85 6.12 -5.65
N ALA A 121 -2.85 6.00 -4.77
CA ALA A 121 -3.07 4.80 -3.97
C ALA A 121 -3.35 3.57 -4.84
N ILE A 122 -4.17 3.73 -5.89
CA ILE A 122 -4.48 2.65 -6.84
C ILE A 122 -3.22 2.23 -7.60
N ILE A 123 -2.41 3.16 -8.10
CA ILE A 123 -1.17 2.84 -8.84
C ILE A 123 -0.20 2.05 -7.97
N ILE A 124 0.05 2.52 -6.73
CA ILE A 124 0.95 1.83 -5.80
C ILE A 124 0.43 0.43 -5.48
N SER A 125 -0.87 0.29 -5.25
CA SER A 125 -1.50 -1.01 -4.97
C SER A 125 -1.46 -1.94 -6.18
N ALA A 126 -1.66 -1.42 -7.39
CA ALA A 126 -1.61 -2.21 -8.62
C ALA A 126 -0.21 -2.77 -8.86
N ILE A 127 0.84 -1.96 -8.66
CA ILE A 127 2.24 -2.42 -8.77
C ILE A 127 2.51 -3.55 -7.75
N TYR A 128 2.06 -3.37 -6.50
CA TYR A 128 2.20 -4.41 -5.47
C TYR A 128 1.50 -5.72 -5.87
N TRP A 129 0.24 -5.65 -6.32
CA TRP A 129 -0.51 -6.83 -6.72
C TRP A 129 0.05 -7.48 -7.98
N MET A 130 0.54 -6.71 -8.96
CA MET A 130 1.20 -7.26 -10.15
C MET A 130 2.42 -8.11 -9.75
N LEU A 131 3.27 -7.61 -8.84
CA LEU A 131 4.43 -8.36 -8.35
C LEU A 131 4.03 -9.66 -7.63
N ILE A 132 2.91 -9.65 -6.91
CA ILE A 132 2.39 -10.86 -6.25
C ILE A 132 1.80 -11.84 -7.28
N PHE A 133 1.03 -11.35 -8.25
CA PHE A 133 0.45 -12.19 -9.30
C PHE A 133 1.51 -12.84 -10.18
N ASP A 134 2.62 -12.16 -10.39
CA ASP A 134 3.77 -12.68 -11.11
C ASP A 134 4.28 -14.00 -10.51
N LEU A 135 4.22 -14.16 -9.19
CA LEU A 135 4.57 -15.41 -8.49
C LEU A 135 3.67 -16.59 -8.89
N PHE A 136 2.41 -16.33 -9.27
CA PHE A 136 1.46 -17.36 -9.68
C PHE A 136 1.59 -17.71 -11.15
N ILE A 137 1.92 -16.74 -12.00
CA ILE A 137 1.99 -16.91 -13.46
C ILE A 137 3.35 -17.46 -13.88
N ILE A 138 4.44 -16.93 -13.34
CA ILE A 138 5.79 -17.32 -13.76
C ILE A 138 6.15 -18.72 -13.26
N GLN A 139 6.71 -19.54 -14.15
CA GLN A 139 7.16 -20.91 -13.85
C GLN A 139 8.56 -20.96 -13.20
N HIS A 140 8.94 -19.96 -12.41
CA HIS A 140 10.25 -19.97 -11.77
C HIS A 140 10.35 -21.14 -10.78
N PRO A 141 11.44 -21.94 -10.84
CA PRO A 141 11.58 -23.13 -10.00
C PRO A 141 12.03 -22.74 -8.59
N TYR A 142 11.09 -22.31 -7.75
CA TYR A 142 11.34 -22.03 -6.35
C TYR A 142 11.59 -23.35 -5.60
N ARG A 143 12.86 -23.65 -5.30
CA ARG A 143 13.25 -24.79 -4.47
C ARG A 143 13.63 -24.34 -3.07
N PHE A 144 13.44 -25.21 -2.08
CA PHE A 144 13.88 -24.99 -0.70
C PHE A 144 15.37 -24.67 -0.59
N SER A 145 16.21 -25.26 -1.45
CA SER A 145 17.65 -24.98 -1.49
C SER A 145 17.98 -23.52 -1.81
N HIS A 146 17.10 -22.81 -2.55
CA HIS A 146 17.31 -21.40 -2.89
C HIS A 146 17.05 -20.45 -1.71
N MET A 147 16.63 -20.95 -0.54
CA MET A 147 16.54 -20.14 0.67
C MET A 147 17.90 -19.57 1.10
N ILE A 148 19.00 -20.20 0.68
CA ILE A 148 20.36 -19.73 0.95
C ILE A 148 20.62 -18.33 0.37
N TYR A 149 20.02 -17.97 -0.77
CA TYR A 149 20.28 -16.68 -1.41
C TYR A 149 19.75 -15.49 -0.60
N PRO A 150 18.46 -15.39 -0.22
CA PRO A 150 17.97 -14.28 0.60
C PRO A 150 18.61 -14.29 2.00
N MET A 151 18.87 -15.46 2.59
CA MET A 151 19.57 -15.55 3.87
C MET A 151 21.01 -15.06 3.79
N PHE A 152 21.75 -15.42 2.74
CA PHE A 152 23.11 -14.97 2.50
C PHE A 152 23.17 -13.46 2.27
N CYS A 153 22.25 -12.90 1.46
CA CYS A 153 22.13 -11.46 1.30
C CYS A 153 21.86 -10.76 2.65
N GLY A 154 20.96 -11.32 3.48
CA GLY A 154 20.70 -10.83 4.84
C GLY A 154 21.94 -10.89 5.74
N LEU A 155 22.71 -11.98 5.69
CA LEU A 155 23.96 -12.14 6.44
C LEU A 155 25.03 -11.13 6.00
N VAL A 156 25.25 -10.99 4.70
CA VAL A 156 26.18 -10.01 4.13
C VAL A 156 25.79 -8.60 4.58
N TYR A 157 24.49 -8.29 4.59
CA TYR A 157 23.99 -7.01 5.06
C TYR A 157 24.28 -6.79 6.56
N VAL A 158 24.02 -7.78 7.42
CA VAL A 158 24.36 -7.71 8.84
C VAL A 158 25.86 -7.49 9.06
N ILE A 159 26.71 -8.25 8.37
CA ILE A 159 28.18 -8.08 8.42
C ILE A 159 28.58 -6.67 7.98
N PHE A 160 28.02 -6.18 6.87
CA PHE A 160 28.23 -4.82 6.41
C PHE A 160 27.86 -3.80 7.49
N THR A 161 26.71 -3.93 8.15
CA THR A 161 26.31 -2.98 9.20
C THR A 161 27.25 -3.00 10.41
N ILE A 162 27.79 -4.16 10.78
CA ILE A 162 28.79 -4.29 11.85
C ILE A 162 30.05 -3.53 11.44
N ILE A 163 30.65 -3.87 10.29
CA ILE A 163 31.88 -3.24 9.80
C ILE A 163 31.69 -1.72 9.69
N TYR A 164 30.58 -1.28 9.09
CA TYR A 164 30.25 0.12 8.90
C TYR A 164 30.19 0.89 10.24
N THR A 165 29.56 0.33 11.26
CA THR A 165 29.50 0.95 12.59
C THR A 165 30.88 1.00 13.28
N PHE A 166 31.69 -0.06 13.17
CA PHE A 166 33.03 -0.08 13.76
C PHE A 166 34.03 0.84 13.05
N LEU A 167 33.86 1.09 11.75
CA LEU A 167 34.62 2.09 10.99
C LEU A 167 34.19 3.54 11.29
N GLY A 168 33.24 3.76 12.20
CA GLY A 168 32.78 5.09 12.57
C GLY A 168 31.81 5.70 11.55
N GLY A 169 31.05 4.86 10.83
CA GLY A 169 29.96 5.27 9.95
C GLY A 169 28.80 5.92 10.71
N VAL A 170 29.01 7.15 11.14
CA VAL A 170 28.02 7.99 11.81
C VAL A 170 27.56 9.11 10.90
N ASP A 171 26.36 9.60 11.13
CA ASP A 171 25.88 10.81 10.50
C ASP A 171 26.53 12.06 11.11
N LYS A 172 26.19 13.23 10.59
CA LYS A 172 26.69 14.53 11.08
C LYS A 172 26.28 14.87 12.52
N TYR A 173 25.41 14.08 13.14
CA TYR A 173 24.96 14.22 14.52
C TYR A 173 25.62 13.21 15.45
N GLY A 174 26.50 12.34 14.93
CA GLY A 174 27.17 11.29 15.70
C GLY A 174 26.33 10.02 15.86
N GLU A 175 25.16 9.94 15.23
CA GLU A 175 24.27 8.78 15.30
C GLU A 175 24.59 7.76 14.20
N ASN A 176 24.27 6.48 14.41
CA ASN A 176 24.48 5.46 13.37
C ASN A 176 23.66 5.78 12.10
N TYR A 177 24.33 5.93 10.96
CA TYR A 177 23.69 6.38 9.72
C TYR A 177 22.71 5.34 9.13
N VAL A 178 23.00 4.04 9.27
CA VAL A 178 22.26 2.97 8.60
C VAL A 178 20.86 2.80 9.17
N TYR A 179 20.74 2.31 10.42
CA TYR A 179 19.46 2.18 11.11
C TYR A 179 19.66 2.41 12.61
N PRO A 180 18.92 3.34 13.25
CA PRO A 180 19.06 3.60 14.69
C PRO A 180 18.81 2.38 15.58
N ILE A 181 17.99 1.43 15.09
CA ILE A 181 17.69 0.19 15.83
C ILE A 181 18.81 -0.86 15.74
N LEU A 182 19.73 -0.74 14.77
CA LEU A 182 20.95 -1.55 14.65
C LEU A 182 22.17 -0.77 15.18
N ASN A 183 22.12 -0.35 16.44
CA ASN A 183 23.26 0.27 17.12
C ASN A 183 24.18 -0.80 17.75
N TRP A 184 25.16 -1.27 16.99
CA TRP A 184 26.09 -2.32 17.43
C TRP A 184 27.02 -1.91 18.58
N LYS A 185 27.26 -0.60 18.79
CA LYS A 185 28.13 -0.08 19.85
C LYS A 185 27.40 0.10 21.18
N GLU A 186 26.25 0.76 21.17
CA GLU A 186 25.52 1.13 22.39
C GLU A 186 24.46 0.10 22.79
N LYS A 187 23.83 -0.57 21.80
CA LYS A 187 22.73 -1.53 22.00
C LYS A 187 22.97 -2.82 21.21
N PRO A 188 24.03 -3.58 21.55
CA PRO A 188 24.40 -4.78 20.81
C PRO A 188 23.31 -5.86 20.85
N ILE A 189 22.64 -6.04 21.99
CA ILE A 189 21.59 -7.05 22.15
C ILE A 189 20.41 -6.80 21.20
N SER A 190 19.89 -5.56 21.16
CA SER A 190 18.80 -5.20 20.25
C SER A 190 19.19 -5.40 18.78
N SER A 191 20.44 -5.07 18.42
CA SER A 191 20.96 -5.23 17.07
C SER A 191 21.07 -6.70 16.65
N ILE A 192 21.52 -7.58 17.57
CA ILE A 192 21.56 -9.04 17.35
C ILE A 192 20.14 -9.57 17.14
N ILE A 193 19.18 -9.19 17.99
CA ILE A 193 17.79 -9.64 17.88
C ILE A 193 17.20 -9.21 16.53
N VAL A 194 17.32 -7.93 16.17
CA VAL A 194 16.77 -7.41 14.91
C VAL A 194 17.42 -8.07 13.70
N GLY A 195 18.75 -8.23 13.69
CA GLY A 195 19.46 -8.91 12.61
C GLY A 195 19.02 -10.37 12.46
N THR A 196 18.96 -11.10 13.56
CA THR A 196 18.56 -12.52 13.58
C THR A 196 17.10 -12.69 13.15
N VAL A 197 16.18 -11.91 13.71
CA VAL A 197 14.76 -11.93 13.35
C VAL A 197 14.56 -11.58 11.88
N SER A 198 15.32 -10.63 11.34
CA SER A 198 15.23 -10.24 9.92
C SER A 198 15.64 -11.40 9.00
N ILE A 199 16.74 -12.10 9.31
CA ILE A 199 17.20 -13.26 8.52
C ILE A 199 16.20 -14.42 8.61
N ILE A 200 15.67 -14.70 9.81
CA ILE A 200 14.63 -15.71 10.00
C ILE A 200 13.37 -15.35 9.20
N CYS A 201 12.94 -14.09 9.24
CA CYS A 201 11.80 -13.59 8.49
C CYS A 201 11.99 -13.77 6.96
N LEU A 202 13.17 -13.45 6.43
CA LEU A 202 13.52 -13.70 5.02
C LEU A 202 13.44 -15.19 4.68
N GLY A 203 13.91 -16.05 5.57
CA GLY A 203 13.76 -17.50 5.45
C GLY A 203 12.30 -17.95 5.39
N ILE A 204 11.49 -17.51 6.35
CA ILE A 204 10.06 -17.83 6.42
C ILE A 204 9.34 -17.34 5.15
N MET A 205 9.62 -16.12 4.69
CA MET A 205 9.04 -15.60 3.45
C MET A 205 9.38 -16.48 2.24
N HIS A 206 10.64 -16.91 2.10
CA HIS A 206 11.03 -17.84 1.03
C HIS A 206 10.35 -19.21 1.17
N MET A 207 10.20 -19.70 2.40
CA MET A 207 9.46 -20.94 2.68
C MET A 207 7.99 -20.83 2.28
N LEU A 208 7.34 -19.70 2.55
CA LEU A 208 5.96 -19.43 2.13
C LEU A 208 5.85 -19.40 0.60
N ILE A 209 6.79 -18.79 -0.11
CA ILE A 209 6.83 -18.80 -1.57
C ILE A 209 6.99 -20.23 -2.11
N CYS A 210 7.90 -21.03 -1.53
CA CYS A 210 8.09 -22.43 -1.90
C CYS A 210 6.82 -23.26 -1.64
N PHE A 211 6.13 -22.99 -0.54
CA PHE A 211 4.86 -23.63 -0.20
C PHE A 211 3.78 -23.30 -1.23
N ILE A 212 3.58 -22.01 -1.55
CA ILE A 212 2.63 -21.56 -2.57
C ILE A 212 2.95 -22.21 -3.93
N HIS A 213 4.22 -22.23 -4.32
CA HIS A 213 4.67 -22.87 -5.55
C HIS A 213 4.34 -24.37 -5.58
N THR A 214 4.57 -25.08 -4.47
CA THR A 214 4.27 -26.51 -4.35
C THR A 214 2.77 -26.78 -4.47
N MET A 215 1.95 -25.96 -3.80
CA MET A 215 0.49 -26.06 -3.89
C MET A 215 0.01 -25.80 -5.32
N ARG A 216 0.53 -24.77 -5.98
CA ARG A 216 0.21 -24.45 -7.39
C ARG A 216 0.54 -25.61 -8.32
N ASN A 217 1.74 -26.19 -8.21
CA ASN A 217 2.15 -27.29 -9.09
C ASN A 217 1.29 -28.54 -8.86
N LYS A 218 0.94 -28.87 -7.61
CA LYS A 218 0.00 -29.96 -7.31
C LYS A 218 -1.37 -29.73 -7.91
N LEU A 219 -1.89 -28.50 -7.82
CA LEU A 219 -3.17 -28.13 -8.42
C LEU A 219 -3.13 -28.23 -9.95
N TYR A 220 -2.02 -27.80 -10.57
CA TYR A 220 -1.82 -27.92 -12.01
C TYR A 220 -1.79 -29.38 -12.47
N GLU A 221 -1.04 -30.25 -11.79
CA GLU A 221 -0.99 -31.68 -12.11
C GLU A 221 -2.36 -32.36 -11.91
N TYR A 222 -3.08 -31.99 -10.85
CA TYR A 222 -4.45 -32.47 -10.61
C TYR A 222 -5.39 -32.07 -11.77
N ALA A 223 -5.44 -30.79 -12.14
CA ALA A 223 -6.29 -30.30 -13.22
C ALA A 223 -5.91 -30.90 -14.60
N LYS A 224 -4.61 -31.09 -14.85
CA LYS A 224 -4.11 -31.74 -16.06
C LYS A 224 -4.53 -33.20 -16.15
N SER A 225 -4.50 -33.94 -15.03
CA SER A 225 -4.91 -35.34 -14.97
C SER A 225 -6.40 -35.52 -15.22
N GLU A 226 -7.23 -34.63 -14.68
CA GLU A 226 -8.68 -34.61 -14.88
C GLU A 226 -9.04 -34.37 -16.37
N CYS A 227 -8.44 -33.35 -16.98
CA CYS A 227 -8.63 -33.07 -18.41
C CYS A 227 -8.17 -34.21 -19.33
N TYR A 228 -7.10 -34.93 -18.96
CA TYR A 228 -6.67 -36.10 -19.72
C TYR A 228 -7.70 -37.24 -19.67
N CYS A 229 -8.26 -37.53 -18.49
CA CYS A 229 -9.32 -38.53 -18.34
C CYS A 229 -10.57 -38.18 -19.17
N ASP A 230 -11.00 -36.91 -19.14
CA ASP A 230 -12.15 -36.44 -19.92
C ASP A 230 -11.95 -36.62 -21.42
N ASN A 231 -10.76 -36.26 -21.93
CA ASN A 231 -10.42 -36.42 -23.35
C ASN A 231 -10.39 -37.90 -23.77
N VAL A 232 -9.86 -38.78 -22.93
CA VAL A 232 -9.86 -40.23 -23.21
C VAL A 232 -11.28 -40.78 -23.24
N GLU A 233 -12.14 -40.40 -22.29
CA GLU A 233 -13.54 -40.85 -22.27
C GLU A 233 -14.32 -40.37 -23.50
N GLN A 234 -14.09 -39.13 -23.94
CA GLN A 234 -14.67 -38.60 -25.18
C GLN A 234 -14.21 -39.40 -26.40
N ASN A 235 -12.91 -39.64 -26.56
CA ASN A 235 -12.37 -40.40 -27.69
C ASN A 235 -12.89 -41.86 -27.74
N LEU A 236 -13.09 -42.50 -26.59
CA LEU A 236 -13.71 -43.83 -26.52
C LEU A 236 -15.18 -43.79 -26.94
N LYS A 237 -15.94 -42.75 -26.57
CA LYS A 237 -17.33 -42.58 -27.02
C LYS A 237 -17.42 -42.43 -28.54
N TYR A 238 -16.56 -41.63 -29.17
CA TYR A 238 -16.55 -41.47 -30.64
C TYR A 238 -16.17 -42.77 -31.37
N SER A 239 -15.15 -43.48 -30.90
CA SER A 239 -14.69 -44.74 -31.53
C SER A 239 -15.75 -45.86 -31.48
N ASN A 240 -16.55 -45.91 -30.41
CA ASN A 240 -17.65 -46.87 -30.28
C ASN A 240 -18.85 -46.53 -31.18
N VAL A 241 -19.05 -45.26 -31.53
CA VAL A 241 -20.10 -44.84 -32.47
C VAL A 241 -19.71 -45.20 -33.92
N GLU A 242 -18.43 -45.09 -34.27
CA GLU A 242 -17.95 -45.46 -35.62
C GLU A 242 -17.93 -46.97 -35.87
N SER A 243 -17.67 -47.80 -34.84
CA SER A 243 -17.63 -49.26 -34.98
C SER A 243 -19.01 -49.95 -34.92
N GLY A 244 -20.06 -49.20 -34.59
CA GLY A 244 -21.45 -49.68 -34.53
C GLY A 244 -22.28 -49.46 -35.80
N ASN A 245 -21.68 -48.91 -36.87
CA ASN A 245 -22.26 -48.77 -38.22
C ASN A 245 -21.62 -49.75 -39.19
#